data_AF-A0A2G6JVG6-F1
#
_entry.id   AF-A0A2G6JVG6-F1
#
_cell.length_a   1.000
_cell.length_b   1.000
_cell.length_c   1.000
_cell.angle_alpha   90.00
_cell.angle_beta   90.00
_cell.angle_gamma   90.00
#
_symmetry.space_group_name_H-M   'P 1'
#
loop_
_entity.id
_entity.type
_entity.pdbx_description
1 polymer ?
#
loop_
_entity_poly.entity_id
_entity_poly.type
_entity_poly.pdbx_seq_one_letter_code
_entity_poly.pdbx_strand_id
1 'polypeptide(L)'
;MIDRIFPDNMTYLEELLHPLDCSKPLHVVLASPGGDGETAIRIVRALQARCSELTILLPDMAKSAATILCLGADRIIFGPGGDLGPVDPRCATRTARLPQPRNSSRP
;
A
#
# COMPACT_ATOMS: atom_id res chain seq x y z
N MET A 1 -10.88 -8.31 2.19
CA MET A 1 -10.72 -7.17 1.26
C MET A 1 -9.80 -6.17 1.92
N ILE A 2 -8.87 -5.59 1.17
CA ILE A 2 -7.97 -4.54 1.68
C ILE A 2 -8.40 -3.21 1.08
N ASP A 3 -8.76 -2.27 1.94
CA ASP A 3 -9.19 -0.90 1.60
C ASP A 3 -8.32 0.18 2.26
N ARG A 4 -7.74 -0.13 3.44
CA ARG A 4 -6.85 0.76 4.19
C ARG A 4 -5.46 0.15 4.39
N ILE A 5 -4.43 0.91 4.04
CA ILE A 5 -3.03 0.53 4.15
C ILE A 5 -2.34 1.41 5.20
N PHE A 6 -2.43 0.99 6.46
CA PHE A 6 -1.79 1.67 7.60
C PHE A 6 -1.21 0.66 8.59
N PRO A 7 -0.17 1.02 9.36
CA PRO A 7 0.49 0.11 10.29
C PRO A 7 -0.46 -0.55 11.30
N ASP A 8 -1.49 0.18 11.74
CA ASP A 8 -2.46 -0.29 12.74
C ASP A 8 -3.25 -1.53 12.27
N ASN A 9 -3.38 -1.73 10.96
CA ASN A 9 -4.11 -2.85 10.38
C ASN A 9 -3.27 -4.15 10.35
N MET A 10 -1.97 -4.06 10.60
CA MET A 10 -1.05 -5.19 10.39
C MET A 10 -1.24 -6.32 11.39
N THR A 11 -1.51 -5.98 12.65
CA THR A 11 -1.76 -6.99 13.69
C THR A 11 -2.96 -7.86 13.32
N TYR A 12 -4.07 -7.23 12.93
CA TYR A 12 -5.27 -7.92 12.49
C TYR A 12 -5.03 -8.75 11.22
N LEU A 13 -4.26 -8.22 10.27
CA LEU A 13 -3.92 -8.96 9.07
C LEU A 13 -3.13 -10.23 9.41
N GLU A 14 -2.09 -10.15 10.23
CA GLU A 14 -1.29 -11.31 10.62
C GLU A 14 -2.12 -12.38 11.34
N GLU A 15 -3.06 -11.97 12.21
CA GLU A 15 -4.00 -12.90 12.85
C GLU A 15 -4.88 -13.64 11.82
N LEU A 16 -5.37 -12.95 10.80
CA LEU A 16 -6.16 -13.54 9.72
C LEU A 16 -5.33 -14.45 8.81
N LEU A 17 -4.04 -14.16 8.63
CA LEU A 17 -3.14 -14.95 7.82
C LEU A 17 -2.55 -16.16 8.57
N HIS A 18 -2.52 -16.13 9.90
CA HIS A 18 -1.96 -17.19 10.73
C HIS A 18 -2.51 -18.61 10.44
N PRO A 19 -3.82 -18.83 10.28
CA PRO A 19 -4.36 -20.17 10.01
C PRO A 19 -4.22 -20.63 8.55
N LEU A 20 -3.65 -19.81 7.66
CA LEU A 20 -3.57 -20.15 6.23
C LEU A 20 -2.49 -21.20 5.94
N ASP A 21 -2.79 -22.05 4.96
CA ASP A 21 -1.88 -23.06 4.44
C ASP A 21 -1.03 -22.47 3.31
N CYS A 22 0.28 -22.40 3.55
CA CYS A 22 1.24 -21.82 2.61
C CYS A 22 1.40 -22.60 1.29
N SER A 23 0.87 -23.83 1.19
CA SER A 23 0.89 -24.60 -0.06
C SER A 23 -0.21 -24.18 -1.05
N LYS A 24 -1.20 -23.41 -0.61
CA LYS A 24 -2.37 -23.03 -1.42
C LYS A 24 -2.24 -21.64 -2.04
N PRO A 25 -2.87 -21.39 -3.19
CA PRO A 25 -2.96 -20.05 -3.76
C PRO A 25 -3.84 -19.16 -2.87
N LEU A 26 -3.53 -17.86 -2.84
CA LEU A 26 -4.27 -16.86 -2.08
C LEU A 26 -4.78 -15.76 -3.00
N HIS A 27 -6.08 -15.50 -2.93
CA HIS A 27 -6.74 -14.43 -3.68
C HIS A 27 -7.13 -13.30 -2.75
N VAL A 28 -6.66 -12.09 -3.05
CA VAL A 28 -6.93 -10.89 -2.25
C VAL A 28 -7.66 -9.87 -3.07
N VAL A 29 -8.85 -9.47 -2.62
CA VAL A 29 -9.57 -8.32 -3.18
C VAL A 29 -8.95 -7.05 -2.63
N LEU A 30 -8.44 -6.19 -3.51
CA LEU A 30 -7.84 -4.91 -3.19
C LEU A 30 -8.65 -3.79 -3.86
N ALA A 31 -9.15 -2.85 -3.08
CA ALA A 31 -9.70 -1.60 -3.61
C ALA A 31 -9.37 -0.49 -2.62
N SER A 32 -8.33 0.29 -2.90
CA SER A 32 -7.77 1.24 -1.94
C SER A 32 -7.20 2.48 -2.64
N PRO A 33 -7.47 3.69 -2.10
CA PRO A 33 -6.84 4.91 -2.55
C PRO A 33 -5.36 5.04 -2.10
N GLY A 34 -4.84 4.06 -1.37
CA GLY A 34 -3.47 4.03 -0.87
C GLY A 34 -3.39 4.25 0.65
N GLY A 35 -2.26 4.79 1.09
CA GLY A 35 -1.92 4.92 2.51
C GLY A 35 -0.42 5.02 2.70
N ASP A 36 0.12 4.18 3.57
CA ASP A 36 1.55 4.10 3.84
C ASP A 36 2.27 3.09 2.92
N GLY A 37 3.32 3.55 2.23
CA GLY A 37 4.05 2.75 1.25
C GLY A 37 4.86 1.61 1.88
N GLU A 38 5.44 1.83 3.06
CA GLU A 38 6.19 0.79 3.78
C GLU A 38 5.25 -0.31 4.27
N THR A 39 4.07 0.08 4.77
CA THR A 39 3.01 -0.85 5.15
C THR A 39 2.56 -1.68 3.95
N ALA A 40 2.38 -1.10 2.76
CA ALA A 40 2.04 -1.88 1.55
C ALA A 40 3.07 -2.98 1.27
N ILE A 41 4.36 -2.66 1.37
CA ILE A 41 5.45 -3.63 1.18
C ILE A 41 5.39 -4.73 2.23
N ARG A 42 5.15 -4.37 3.49
CA ARG A 42 5.02 -5.35 4.58
C ARG A 42 3.80 -6.25 4.36
N ILE A 43 2.66 -5.70 3.90
CA ILE A 43 1.44 -6.47 3.65
C ILE A 43 1.71 -7.51 2.55
N VAL A 44 2.25 -7.08 1.41
CA VAL A 44 2.45 -8.01 0.30
C VAL A 44 3.44 -9.12 0.66
N ARG A 45 4.49 -8.82 1.43
CA ARG A 45 5.43 -9.83 1.95
C ARG A 45 4.76 -10.81 2.91
N ALA A 46 3.90 -10.34 3.80
CA ALA A 46 3.15 -11.20 4.71
C ALA A 46 2.23 -12.15 3.93
N LEU A 47 1.55 -11.65 2.90
CA LEU A 47 0.71 -12.45 2.01
C LEU A 47 1.53 -13.51 1.26
N GLN A 48 2.64 -13.12 0.63
CA GLN A 48 3.54 -14.04 -0.09
C GLN A 48 4.10 -15.14 0.81
N ALA A 49 4.38 -14.83 2.08
CA ALA A 49 4.88 -15.81 3.05
C ALA A 49 3.83 -16.83 3.50
N ARG A 50 2.58 -16.72 3.04
CA ARG A 50 1.42 -17.50 3.49
C ARG A 50 0.67 -18.16 2.33
N CYS A 51 1.24 -18.17 1.13
CA CYS A 51 0.64 -18.80 -0.05
C CYS A 51 1.69 -19.26 -1.05
N SER A 52 1.28 -20.14 -1.96
CA SER A 52 2.12 -20.62 -3.07
C SER A 52 2.04 -19.73 -4.31
N GLU A 53 0.94 -19.02 -4.49
CA GLU A 53 0.72 -18.02 -5.54
C GLU A 53 -0.22 -16.93 -5.01
N LEU A 54 0.18 -15.67 -5.12
CA LEU A 54 -0.60 -14.51 -4.71
C LEU A 54 -1.29 -13.88 -5.93
N THR A 55 -2.62 -13.91 -5.93
CA THR A 55 -3.44 -13.22 -6.94
C THR A 55 -4.18 -12.04 -6.30
N ILE A 56 -4.04 -10.86 -6.89
CA ILE A 56 -4.81 -9.68 -6.50
C ILE A 56 -5.96 -9.47 -7.46
N LEU A 57 -7.16 -9.35 -6.90
CA LEU A 57 -8.39 -9.01 -7.59
C LEU A 57 -8.65 -7.51 -7.39
N LEU A 58 -8.65 -6.76 -8.48
CA LEU A 58 -8.78 -5.31 -8.47
C LEU A 58 -10.12 -4.88 -9.11
N PRO A 59 -11.23 -4.84 -8.36
CA PRO A 59 -12.54 -4.53 -8.91
C PRO A 59 -12.71 -3.05 -9.33
N ASP A 60 -12.00 -2.14 -8.66
CA ASP A 60 -12.14 -0.69 -8.80
C ASP A 60 -10.77 0.01 -8.87
N MET A 61 -10.18 0.47 -7.76
CA MET A 61 -8.91 1.20 -7.82
C MET A 61 -7.83 0.71 -6.85
N ALA A 62 -6.57 0.81 -7.27
CA ALA A 62 -5.40 0.69 -6.41
C ALA A 62 -4.44 1.84 -6.68
N LYS A 63 -4.48 2.86 -5.82
CA LYS A 63 -3.70 4.09 -5.96
C LYS A 63 -2.55 4.17 -4.95
N SER A 64 -1.45 4.84 -5.30
CA SER A 64 -0.30 5.09 -4.42
C SER A 64 0.24 3.81 -3.76
N ALA A 65 0.18 3.68 -2.44
CA ALA A 65 0.64 2.49 -1.71
C ALA A 65 -0.06 1.19 -2.15
N ALA A 66 -1.34 1.26 -2.55
CA ALA A 66 -2.05 0.08 -3.04
C ALA A 66 -1.50 -0.43 -4.37
N THR A 67 -0.94 0.46 -5.20
CA THR A 67 -0.25 0.08 -6.43
C THR A 67 1.00 -0.73 -6.13
N ILE A 68 1.75 -0.40 -5.07
CA ILE A 68 2.91 -1.19 -4.62
C ILE A 68 2.47 -2.59 -4.19
N LEU A 69 1.37 -2.69 -3.44
CA LEU A 69 0.79 -3.97 -3.02
C LEU A 69 0.40 -4.80 -4.25
N CYS A 70 -0.31 -4.21 -5.23
CA CYS A 70 -0.64 -4.84 -6.51
C CYS A 70 0.58 -5.41 -7.22
N LEU A 71 1.65 -4.62 -7.36
CA LEU A 71 2.86 -4.99 -8.10
C LEU A 71 3.67 -6.11 -7.44
N GLY A 72 3.46 -6.37 -6.15
CA GLY A 72 4.12 -7.48 -5.47
C GLY A 72 3.39 -8.82 -5.60
N ALA A 73 2.21 -8.88 -6.24
CA ALA A 73 1.53 -10.14 -6.50
C ALA A 73 2.08 -10.86 -7.74
N ASP A 74 1.89 -12.17 -7.78
CA ASP A 74 2.24 -13.01 -8.94
C ASP A 74 1.27 -12.76 -10.10
N ARG A 75 -0.01 -12.52 -9.78
CA ARG A 75 -1.04 -12.16 -10.77
C ARG A 75 -1.92 -11.02 -10.29
N ILE A 76 -2.33 -10.19 -11.24
CA ILE A 76 -3.32 -9.13 -11.01
C ILE A 76 -4.45 -9.32 -12.01
N ILE A 77 -5.67 -9.44 -11.49
CA ILE A 77 -6.90 -9.57 -12.28
C ILE A 77 -7.70 -8.28 -12.11
N PHE A 78 -7.87 -7.54 -13.21
CA PHE A 78 -8.62 -6.30 -13.25
C PHE A 78 -10.11 -6.57 -13.48
N GLY A 79 -10.95 -5.98 -12.64
CA GLY A 79 -12.38 -5.83 -12.91
C GLY A 79 -12.64 -4.70 -13.92
N PRO A 80 -13.90 -4.50 -14.35
CA PRO A 80 -14.24 -3.50 -15.36
C PRO A 80 -13.88 -2.05 -14.99
N GLY A 81 -13.88 -1.71 -13.70
CA GLY A 81 -13.44 -0.41 -13.18
C GLY A 81 -11.98 -0.37 -12.74
N GLY A 82 -11.27 -1.50 -12.87
CA GLY A 82 -9.92 -1.72 -12.38
C GLY A 82 -8.90 -0.73 -12.93
N ASP A 83 -8.25 0.05 -12.06
CA ASP A 83 -7.17 0.95 -12.46
C ASP A 83 -6.06 1.08 -11.40
N LEU A 84 -4.81 1.17 -11.87
CA LEU A 84 -3.63 1.43 -11.04
C LEU A 84 -3.31 2.92 -11.04
N GLY A 85 -3.01 3.47 -9.87
CA GLY A 85 -2.63 4.86 -9.72
C GLY A 85 -1.14 5.08 -9.86
N PRO A 86 -0.70 6.34 -10.00
CA PRO A 86 0.69 6.67 -9.79
C PRO A 86 1.11 6.26 -8.38
N VAL A 87 2.26 5.61 -8.27
CA VAL A 87 2.97 5.46 -7.00
C VAL A 87 3.55 6.82 -6.68
N ASP A 88 2.87 7.62 -5.85
CA ASP A 88 3.37 8.92 -5.42
C ASP A 88 4.35 8.73 -4.25
N PRO A 89 5.68 8.81 -4.46
CA PRO A 89 6.60 8.89 -3.33
C PRO A 89 6.40 10.25 -2.69
N ARG A 90 5.55 10.32 -1.67
CA ARG A 90 5.58 11.44 -0.73
C ARG A 90 6.88 11.38 0.04
N CYS A 91 7.98 11.75 -0.62
CA CYS A 91 9.21 12.13 0.06
C CYS A 91 8.81 13.24 1.00
N ALA A 92 8.99 13.02 2.31
CA ALA A 92 8.79 14.07 3.29
C ALA A 92 9.69 15.23 2.86
N THR A 93 9.11 16.20 2.16
CA THR A 93 9.80 17.42 1.82
C THR A 93 9.98 18.08 3.17
N ARG A 94 11.15 17.84 3.76
CA ARG A 94 11.65 18.62 4.87
C ARG A 94 11.76 20.02 4.28
N THR A 95 10.69 20.81 4.40
CA THR A 95 10.75 22.24 4.25
C THR A 95 11.75 22.69 5.30
N ALA A 96 13.02 22.75 4.90
CA ALA A 96 14.00 23.55 5.58
C ALA A 96 13.33 24.92 5.65
N ARG A 97 12.97 25.37 6.85
CA ARG A 97 12.58 26.76 7.06
C ARG A 97 13.75 27.57 6.51
N LEU A 98 13.60 28.12 5.32
CA LEU A 98 14.52 29.15 4.85
C LEU A 98 14.45 30.26 5.92
N PRO A 99 15.58 30.67 6.51
CA PRO A 99 15.57 31.74 7.50
C PRO A 99 14.92 32.96 6.86
N GLN A 100 13.84 33.45 7.47
CA GLN A 100 13.17 34.64 6.97
C GLN A 100 14.15 35.82 7.04
N PRO A 101 14.26 36.65 5.98
CA PRO A 101 15.09 37.84 6.04
C PRO A 101 14.58 38.73 7.17
N ARG A 102 15.45 39.05 8.14
CA ARG A 102 15.15 40.02 9.19
C ARG A 102 14.78 41.33 8.50
N ASN A 103 13.51 41.72 8.59
CA ASN A 103 13.07 43.04 8.18
C ASN A 103 13.74 44.08 9.09
N SER A 104 14.77 44.77 8.58
CA SER A 104 15.36 45.92 9.24
C SER A 104 14.51 47.15 8.98
N SER A 105 13.41 47.30 9.70
CA SER A 105 12.69 48.56 9.81
C SER A 105 13.43 49.45 10.82
N ARG A 106 14.29 50.34 10.31
CA ARG A 106 14.54 51.66 10.94
C ARG A 106 13.39 52.59 10.53
N PRO A 107 12.87 53.39 11.46
CA PRO A 107 13.41 54.74 11.65
C PRO A 107 14.17 54.92 12.96
#